data_AF-A0A5C8CKR7-F1
#
_entry.id   AF-A0A5C8CKR7-F1
#
_cell.length_a   1.000
_cell.length_b   1.000
_cell.length_c   1.000
_cell.angle_alpha   90.00
_cell.angle_beta   90.00
_cell.angle_gamma   90.00
#
_symmetry.space_group_name_H-M   'P 1'
#
loop_
_entity.id
_entity.type
_entity.pdbx_description
1 polymer ?
#
loop_
_entity_poly.entity_id
_entity_poly.type
_entity_poly.pdbx_seq_one_letter_code
_entity_poly.pdbx_strand_id
1 'polypeptide(L)'
;MTDASSLAAKVTDTRNVTIAAVLAMAVLAVFWIIGKTDRVTYLGPDHGQVAMSNQVALKTEPAGNYFIERNAIYAAMKSGCRYDLTYAPEFGRNNRANTYGHGKYVRSATLVGCP
;
A
#
# COMPACT_ATOMS: atom_id res chain seq x y z
N MET A 1 49.37 -11.62 -25.83
CA MET A 1 48.48 -10.47 -25.52
C MET A 1 47.05 -10.97 -25.52
N THR A 2 46.53 -11.46 -24.39
CA THR A 2 45.16 -12.02 -24.30
C THR A 2 44.45 -11.74 -22.96
N ASP A 3 45.06 -10.98 -22.04
CA ASP A 3 44.46 -10.72 -20.73
C ASP A 3 43.40 -9.61 -20.70
N ALA A 4 43.44 -8.67 -21.66
CA ALA A 4 42.52 -7.54 -21.69
C ALA A 4 41.06 -7.96 -21.99
N SER A 5 40.85 -8.98 -22.84
CA SER A 5 39.52 -9.45 -23.22
C SER A 5 38.81 -10.21 -22.08
N SER A 6 39.56 -10.95 -21.26
CA SER A 6 39.02 -11.68 -20.09
C SER A 6 38.57 -10.71 -18.99
N LEU A 7 39.36 -9.68 -18.71
CA LEU A 7 39.06 -8.67 -17.70
C LEU A 7 37.86 -7.80 -18.10
N ALA A 8 37.78 -7.39 -19.37
CA ALA A 8 36.64 -6.62 -19.89
C ALA A 8 35.32 -7.43 -19.87
N ALA A 9 35.36 -8.72 -20.22
CA ALA A 9 34.21 -9.61 -20.13
C ALA A 9 33.77 -9.79 -18.67
N LYS A 10 34.71 -10.04 -17.75
CA LYS A 10 34.45 -10.22 -16.32
C LYS A 10 33.89 -8.97 -15.63
N VAL A 11 34.36 -7.78 -16.03
CA VAL A 11 33.85 -6.48 -15.56
C VAL A 11 32.45 -6.20 -16.09
N THR A 12 32.17 -6.58 -17.35
CA THR A 12 30.83 -6.41 -17.94
C THR A 12 29.82 -7.37 -17.30
N ASP A 13 30.23 -8.60 -17.02
CA ASP A 13 29.41 -9.61 -16.36
C ASP A 13 29.10 -9.24 -14.91
N THR A 14 30.11 -8.80 -14.14
CA THR A 14 29.89 -8.27 -12.78
C THR A 14 29.03 -7.01 -12.75
N ARG A 15 29.14 -6.14 -13.77
CA ARG A 15 28.26 -4.96 -13.93
C ARG A 15 26.81 -5.37 -14.23
N ASN A 16 26.59 -6.37 -15.07
CA ASN A 16 25.25 -6.85 -15.37
C ASN A 16 24.63 -7.57 -14.15
N VAL A 17 25.40 -8.35 -13.42
CA VAL A 17 24.98 -9.00 -12.17
C VAL A 17 24.62 -7.97 -11.10
N THR A 18 25.41 -6.91 -10.96
CA THR A 18 25.11 -5.82 -10.00
C THR A 18 23.87 -5.03 -10.41
N ILE A 19 23.68 -4.72 -11.69
CA ILE A 19 22.45 -4.07 -12.19
C ILE A 19 21.22 -4.95 -11.94
N ALA A 20 21.31 -6.25 -12.26
CA ALA A 20 20.22 -7.20 -12.03
C ALA A 20 19.89 -7.33 -10.53
N ALA A 21 20.90 -7.38 -9.66
CA ALA A 21 20.71 -7.43 -8.21
C ALA A 21 20.05 -6.15 -7.67
N VAL A 22 20.47 -4.97 -8.14
CA VAL A 22 19.87 -3.68 -7.74
C VAL A 22 18.41 -3.60 -8.22
N LEU A 23 18.12 -4.02 -9.44
CA LEU A 23 16.76 -4.07 -9.96
C LEU A 23 15.88 -5.05 -9.17
N ALA A 24 16.39 -6.24 -8.85
CA ALA A 24 15.67 -7.23 -8.04
C ALA A 24 15.36 -6.68 -6.64
N MET A 25 16.33 -6.03 -5.99
CA MET A 25 16.11 -5.39 -4.68
C MET A 25 15.12 -4.23 -4.77
N ALA A 26 15.15 -3.44 -5.84
CA ALA A 26 14.18 -2.38 -6.07
C ALA A 26 12.75 -2.94 -6.26
N VAL A 27 12.60 -4.03 -7.02
CA VAL A 27 11.30 -4.71 -7.19
C VAL A 27 10.80 -5.24 -5.85
N LEU A 28 11.63 -5.91 -5.07
CA LEU A 28 11.26 -6.41 -3.74
C LEU A 28 10.88 -5.26 -2.79
N ALA A 29 11.63 -4.17 -2.78
CA ALA A 29 11.31 -2.99 -1.99
C ALA A 29 9.96 -2.38 -2.39
N VAL A 30 9.66 -2.31 -3.69
CA VAL A 30 8.35 -1.85 -4.19
C VAL A 30 7.24 -2.79 -3.72
N PHE A 31 7.42 -4.11 -3.81
CA PHE A 31 6.44 -5.08 -3.29
C PHE A 31 6.20 -4.90 -1.78
N TRP A 32 7.24 -4.67 -1.00
CA TRP A 32 7.14 -4.40 0.44
C TRP A 32 6.41 -3.10 0.76
N ILE A 33 6.60 -2.05 -0.04
CA ILE A 33 5.92 -0.76 0.13
C ILE A 33 4.44 -0.88 -0.25
N ILE A 34 4.11 -1.61 -1.32
CA ILE A 34 2.72 -1.88 -1.74
C ILE A 34 2.01 -2.78 -0.73
N GLY A 35 2.72 -3.70 -0.10
CA GLY A 35 2.20 -4.65 0.89
C GLY A 35 2.05 -4.09 2.29
N LYS A 36 2.27 -2.80 2.53
CA LYS A 36 2.02 -2.24 3.86
C LYS A 36 0.53 -2.31 4.17
N THR A 37 0.21 -3.09 5.20
CA THR A 37 -1.16 -3.27 5.70
C THR A 37 -1.26 -2.85 7.15
N ASP A 38 -2.31 -2.13 7.48
CA ASP A 38 -2.62 -1.81 8.87
C ASP A 38 -3.73 -2.74 9.36
N ARG A 39 -3.48 -3.42 10.48
CA ARG A 39 -4.44 -4.34 11.09
C ARG A 39 -5.31 -3.57 12.07
N VAL A 40 -6.60 -3.47 11.77
CA VAL A 40 -7.55 -2.68 12.58
C VAL A 40 -8.90 -3.36 12.69
N THR A 41 -9.60 -3.11 13.79
CA THR A 41 -11.00 -3.49 13.96
C THR A 41 -11.88 -2.41 13.35
N TYR A 42 -12.75 -2.77 12.42
CA TYR A 42 -13.73 -1.83 11.87
C TYR A 42 -14.88 -1.65 12.86
N LEU A 43 -15.08 -0.44 13.36
CA LEU A 43 -16.09 -0.15 14.37
C LEU A 43 -17.48 0.14 13.78
N GLY A 44 -17.61 0.12 12.45
CA GLY A 44 -18.85 0.45 11.75
C GLY A 44 -18.87 1.89 11.22
N PRO A 45 -20.00 2.29 10.60
CA PRO A 45 -20.15 3.63 10.07
C PRO A 45 -20.21 4.64 11.22
N ASP A 46 -19.34 5.65 11.19
CA ASP A 46 -19.58 6.86 11.99
C ASP A 46 -20.74 7.61 11.32
N HIS A 47 -21.86 7.72 12.01
CA HIS A 47 -22.98 8.59 11.61
C HIS A 47 -22.61 10.08 11.83
N GLY A 48 -21.42 10.47 11.39
CA GLY A 48 -20.80 11.78 11.55
C GLY A 48 -20.34 12.32 10.20
N GLN A 49 -21.31 12.90 9.49
CA GLN A 49 -21.19 14.01 8.53
C GLN A 49 -19.82 14.23 7.86
N VAL A 50 -19.60 13.66 6.67
CA VAL A 50 -19.43 14.45 5.43
C VAL A 50 -19.88 13.56 4.26
N ALA A 51 -20.81 14.05 3.46
CA ALA A 51 -21.18 13.42 2.19
C ALA A 51 -20.07 13.66 1.15
N MET A 52 -18.94 12.96 1.27
CA MET A 52 -18.11 12.69 0.10
C MET A 52 -18.90 11.71 -0.76
N SER A 53 -19.40 12.13 -1.92
CA SER A 53 -20.43 11.38 -2.66
C SER A 53 -20.06 9.90 -2.88
N ASN A 54 -18.77 9.60 -3.02
CA ASN A 54 -18.26 8.25 -3.26
C ASN A 54 -17.24 7.72 -2.22
N GLN A 55 -16.87 8.50 -1.19
CA GLN A 55 -15.85 8.08 -0.21
C GLN A 55 -16.41 8.07 1.22
N VAL A 56 -15.89 7.19 2.06
CA VAL A 56 -16.30 7.00 3.46
C VAL A 56 -15.06 6.95 4.34
N ALA A 57 -15.07 7.75 5.41
CA ALA A 57 -14.09 7.63 6.48
C ALA A 57 -14.39 6.39 7.32
N LEU A 58 -13.40 5.54 7.53
CA LEU A 58 -13.55 4.33 8.34
C LEU A 58 -13.27 4.65 9.81
N LYS A 59 -14.20 4.27 10.69
CA LYS A 59 -13.97 4.24 12.13
C LYS A 59 -13.27 2.94 12.50
N THR A 60 -12.06 3.04 13.05
CA THR A 60 -11.23 1.87 13.33
C THR A 60 -10.66 1.87 14.75
N GLU A 61 -10.30 0.68 15.24
CA GLU A 61 -9.48 0.51 16.44
C GLU A 61 -8.22 -0.31 16.11
N PRO A 62 -7.00 0.22 16.32
CA PRO A 62 -6.70 1.57 16.80
C PRO A 62 -7.22 2.67 15.85
N ALA A 63 -7.47 3.86 16.42
CA ALA A 63 -7.96 5.01 15.67
C ALA A 63 -6.94 5.46 14.62
N GLY A 64 -7.41 5.69 13.40
CA GLY A 64 -6.60 6.22 12.31
C GLY A 64 -7.44 6.86 11.22
N ASN A 65 -6.79 7.68 10.38
CA ASN A 65 -7.45 8.40 9.28
C ASN A 65 -7.45 7.51 8.02
N TYR A 66 -8.44 6.63 7.91
CA TYR A 66 -8.60 5.74 6.76
C TYR A 66 -9.81 6.13 5.93
N PHE A 67 -9.66 6.14 4.62
CA PHE A 67 -10.73 6.45 3.67
C PHE A 67 -10.90 5.31 2.68
N ILE A 68 -12.13 4.93 2.36
CA ILE A 68 -12.44 3.90 1.37
C ILE A 68 -13.55 4.40 0.42
N GLU A 69 -13.54 3.95 -0.83
CA GLU A 69 -14.66 4.16 -1.74
C GLU A 69 -15.89 3.33 -1.33
N ARG A 70 -17.10 3.85 -1.62
CA ARG A 70 -18.36 3.09 -1.52
C ARG A 70 -18.45 2.04 -2.61
N ASN A 71 -17.66 0.98 -2.47
CA ASN A 71 -17.58 -0.13 -3.40
C ASN A 71 -17.98 -1.44 -2.69
N ALA A 72 -17.87 -2.56 -3.42
CA ALA A 72 -18.19 -3.88 -2.89
C ALA A 72 -17.31 -4.28 -1.68
N ILE A 73 -16.09 -3.74 -1.58
CA ILE A 73 -15.19 -4.00 -0.46
C ILE A 73 -15.77 -3.37 0.81
N TYR A 74 -16.12 -2.08 0.76
CA TYR A 74 -16.78 -1.41 1.88
C TYR A 74 -18.10 -2.08 2.25
N ALA A 75 -18.93 -2.44 1.27
CA ALA A 75 -20.21 -3.10 1.51
C ALA A 75 -20.07 -4.48 2.17
N ALA A 76 -18.95 -5.16 1.98
CA ALA A 76 -18.65 -6.46 2.60
C ALA A 76 -18.10 -6.33 4.04
N MET A 77 -17.67 -5.14 4.46
CA MET A 77 -17.11 -4.93 5.80
C MET A 77 -18.20 -4.96 6.87
N LYS A 78 -18.01 -5.85 7.85
CA LYS A 78 -18.83 -5.98 9.06
C LYS A 78 -18.20 -5.25 10.24
N SER A 79 -19.01 -4.50 10.97
CA SER A 79 -18.60 -3.85 12.23
C SER A 79 -18.21 -4.90 13.28
N GLY A 80 -17.26 -4.54 14.13
CA GLY A 80 -16.68 -5.41 15.16
C GLY A 80 -15.63 -6.40 14.64
N CYS A 81 -15.49 -6.58 13.32
CA CYS A 81 -14.50 -7.50 12.77
C CYS A 81 -13.15 -6.83 12.53
N ARG A 82 -12.09 -7.63 12.61
CA ARG A 82 -10.71 -7.23 12.36
C ARG A 82 -10.33 -7.43 10.91
N TYR A 83 -9.74 -6.41 10.30
CA TYR A 83 -9.30 -6.39 8.92
C TYR A 83 -7.84 -5.98 8.81
N ASP A 84 -7.14 -6.55 7.83
CA ASP A 84 -5.88 -6.02 7.32
C ASP A 84 -6.20 -5.09 6.15
N LEU A 85 -6.03 -3.78 6.38
CA LEU A 85 -6.30 -2.73 5.39
C LEU A 85 -5.05 -2.49 4.55
N THR A 86 -5.14 -2.72 3.25
CA THR A 86 -4.08 -2.38 2.29
C THR A 86 -4.36 -1.03 1.68
N TYR A 87 -3.35 -0.17 1.64
CA TYR A 87 -3.43 1.17 1.08
C TYR A 87 -2.79 1.25 -0.31
N ALA A 88 -3.24 2.20 -1.12
CA ALA A 88 -2.55 2.49 -2.37
C ALA A 88 -1.12 3.01 -2.05
N PRO A 89 -0.08 2.48 -2.72
CA PRO A 89 1.25 3.07 -2.60
C PRO A 89 1.17 4.51 -3.12
N GLU A 90 1.79 5.47 -2.43
CA GLU A 90 1.84 6.88 -2.83
C GLU A 90 2.78 7.09 -4.05
N PHE A 91 2.66 6.27 -5.09
CA PHE A 91 3.41 6.44 -6.33
C PHE A 91 2.75 7.53 -7.16
N GLY A 92 3.27 8.75 -7.03
CA GLY A 92 3.02 9.84 -7.97
C GLY A 92 2.38 11.06 -7.32
N ARG A 93 3.26 12.01 -6.96
CA ARG A 93 3.15 13.44 -7.23
C ARG A 93 1.78 13.90 -7.75
N ASN A 94 0.81 14.01 -6.86
CA ASN A 94 -0.31 14.94 -7.00
C ASN A 94 -0.93 15.13 -5.63
N ASN A 95 -0.54 16.24 -5.02
CA ASN A 95 -0.98 16.85 -3.77
C ASN A 95 -2.50 17.10 -3.65
N ARG A 96 -3.37 16.33 -4.32
CA ARG A 96 -4.82 16.36 -4.10
C ARG A 96 -5.25 15.53 -2.90
N ALA A 97 -4.36 14.70 -2.34
CA ALA A 97 -4.52 14.14 -1.00
C ALA A 97 -4.44 15.21 0.12
N ASN A 98 -4.08 16.44 -0.23
CA ASN A 98 -3.91 17.55 0.72
C ASN A 98 -5.19 18.34 1.00
N THR A 99 -6.35 17.92 0.48
CA THR A 99 -7.64 18.53 0.86
C THR A 99 -8.13 18.02 2.23
N TYR A 100 -7.62 16.89 2.74
CA TYR A 100 -8.16 16.25 3.97
C TYR A 100 -7.10 15.70 4.95
N GLY A 101 -5.84 16.16 4.86
CA GLY A 101 -4.79 15.89 5.85
C GLY A 101 -4.39 14.41 5.98
N HIS A 102 -3.23 14.02 5.46
CA HIS A 102 -2.51 12.77 5.78
C HIS A 102 -3.35 11.47 5.90
N GLY A 103 -4.46 11.36 5.17
CA GLY A 103 -5.37 10.22 5.22
C GLY A 103 -4.89 9.06 4.36
N LYS A 104 -4.94 7.83 4.88
CA LYS A 104 -4.60 6.61 4.13
C LYS A 104 -5.80 6.14 3.32
N TYR A 105 -5.62 6.03 2.01
CA TYR A 105 -6.67 5.56 1.11
C TYR A 105 -6.62 4.03 0.98
N VAL A 106 -7.66 3.37 1.46
CA VAL A 106 -7.81 1.92 1.50
C VAL A 106 -8.22 1.40 0.14
N ARG A 107 -7.39 0.52 -0.42
CA ARG A 107 -7.64 -0.18 -1.69
C ARG A 107 -8.31 -1.53 -1.48
N SER A 108 -7.98 -2.22 -0.39
CA SER A 108 -8.55 -3.51 -0.03
C SER A 108 -8.60 -3.71 1.47
N ALA A 109 -9.59 -4.48 1.93
CA ALA A 109 -9.74 -4.89 3.31
C ALA A 109 -9.87 -6.41 3.35
N THR A 110 -8.89 -7.08 3.96
CA THR A 110 -8.90 -8.54 4.11
C THR A 110 -9.40 -8.88 5.50
N LEU A 111 -10.47 -9.69 5.60
CA LEU A 111 -10.99 -10.14 6.88
C LEU A 111 -9.97 -11.05 7.57
N VAL A 112 -9.57 -10.67 8.79
CA VAL A 112 -8.67 -11.46 9.65
C VAL A 112 -9.47 -12.32 10.61
N GLY A 113 -10.59 -11.80 11.12
CA GLY A 113 -11.47 -12.53 12.01
C GLY A 113 -12.57 -11.63 12.58
N CYS A 114 -13.65 -12.24 13.04
CA CYS A 114 -14.71 -11.58 13.78
C CYS A 114 -14.80 -12.21 15.18
N PRO A 115 -15.13 -11.43 16.21
CA PRO A 115 -15.55 -11.98 17.49
C PRO A 115 -16.83 -12.81 17.37
#